data_AF-D8RHE3-F1
#
_entry.id   AF-D8RHE3-F1
#
_cell.length_a   1.000
_cell.length_b   1.000
_cell.length_c   1.000
_cell.angle_alpha   90.00
_cell.angle_beta   90.00
_cell.angle_gamma   90.00
#
_symmetry.space_group_name_H-M   'P 1'
#
loop_
_entity.id
_entity.type
_entity.pdbx_description
1 polymer ?
#
loop_
_entity_poly.entity_id
_entity_poly.type
_entity_poly.pdbx_seq_one_letter_code
_entity_poly.pdbx_strand_id
1 'polypeptide(L)'
;MEEQQSQQLDELLIPPLNFAVVDRGIYRSGYPNITNLPFLGKRRLKSIISIRTTSSSSSARTRSLFSTSALMETRREPFVDIPEDVIRLALKNLLDPGNHPVLIHCNKGKHRTGCLVGCLRKLQRWSLTAIFDEYRRFAGTKVRMLDQQFMELFDVSSFRGLTR
;
A
#
# COMPACT_ATOMS: atom_id res chain seq x y z
N MET A 1 -5.23 -35.12 39.16
CA MET A 1 -6.35 -35.08 38.19
C MET A 1 -7.16 -33.88 38.60
N GLU A 2 -7.18 -32.76 37.89
CA GLU A 2 -7.30 -32.60 36.43
C GLU A 2 -6.52 -31.35 35.98
N GLU A 3 -5.71 -31.51 34.94
CA GLU A 3 -5.05 -30.42 34.23
C GLU A 3 -6.09 -29.64 33.43
N GLN A 4 -6.37 -28.40 33.82
CA GLN A 4 -7.11 -27.46 32.99
C GLN A 4 -6.17 -26.94 31.89
N GLN A 5 -6.01 -27.73 30.83
CA GLN A 5 -5.53 -27.23 29.53
C GLN A 5 -6.61 -26.35 28.92
N SER A 6 -6.57 -25.06 29.24
CA SER A 6 -7.28 -24.03 28.50
C SER A 6 -6.75 -24.01 27.07
N GLN A 7 -7.52 -24.61 26.15
CA GLN A 7 -7.26 -24.54 24.72
C GLN A 7 -7.24 -23.07 24.30
N GLN A 8 -6.05 -22.51 24.10
CA GLN A 8 -5.90 -21.26 23.35
C GLN A 8 -6.40 -21.56 21.93
N LEU A 9 -7.64 -21.18 21.62
CA LEU A 9 -8.03 -21.04 20.22
C LEU A 9 -7.09 -20.00 19.62
N ASP A 10 -6.22 -20.43 18.72
CA ASP A 10 -5.44 -19.51 17.90
C ASP A 10 -6.41 -18.57 17.20
N GLU A 11 -6.41 -17.31 17.62
CA GLU A 11 -7.24 -16.26 17.04
C GLU A 11 -7.02 -16.24 15.52
N LEU A 12 -8.05 -16.56 14.74
CA LEU A 12 -7.93 -16.70 13.29
C LEU A 12 -7.61 -15.33 12.66
N LEU A 13 -6.36 -15.13 12.27
CA LEU A 13 -5.90 -13.88 11.68
C LEU A 13 -6.04 -13.89 10.17
N ILE A 14 -6.95 -13.06 9.65
CA ILE A 14 -7.20 -12.97 8.21
C ILE A 14 -6.47 -11.74 7.65
N PRO A 15 -5.41 -11.91 6.82
CA PRO A 15 -4.77 -10.79 6.16
C PRO A 15 -5.74 -10.11 5.17
N PRO A 16 -5.62 -8.79 4.94
CA PRO A 16 -6.36 -8.12 3.88
C PRO A 16 -6.06 -8.72 2.49
N LEU A 17 -6.97 -8.49 1.54
CA LEU A 17 -6.76 -8.86 0.15
C LEU A 17 -5.40 -8.36 -0.36
N ASN A 18 -4.65 -9.18 -1.10
CA ASN A 18 -3.35 -8.79 -1.67
C ASN A 18 -2.34 -8.25 -0.63
N PHE A 19 -2.45 -8.66 0.64
CA PHE A 19 -1.47 -8.28 1.65
C PHE A 19 -0.10 -8.90 1.34
N ALA A 20 0.95 -8.09 1.41
CA ALA A 20 2.33 -8.57 1.32
C ALA A 20 3.30 -7.60 1.99
N VAL A 21 4.48 -8.11 2.33
CA VAL A 21 5.62 -7.28 2.71
C VAL A 21 6.25 -6.73 1.44
N VAL A 22 6.48 -5.42 1.37
CA VAL A 22 7.22 -4.77 0.29
C VAL A 22 8.68 -4.65 0.68
N ASP A 23 8.93 -4.15 1.89
CA ASP A 23 10.25 -3.99 2.48
C ASP A 23 10.14 -4.00 4.02
N ARG A 24 11.26 -3.89 4.72
CA ARG A 24 11.30 -3.81 6.18
C ARG A 24 10.42 -2.68 6.70
N GLY A 25 9.34 -3.06 7.37
CA GLY A 25 8.38 -2.10 7.91
C GLY A 25 7.51 -1.42 6.84
N ILE A 26 7.50 -1.90 5.60
CA ILE A 26 6.60 -1.46 4.53
C ILE A 26 5.73 -2.62 4.09
N TYR A 27 4.43 -2.44 4.20
CA TYR A 27 3.43 -3.43 3.80
C TYR A 27 2.53 -2.87 2.69
N ARG A 28 1.99 -3.75 1.86
CA ARG A 28 0.97 -3.43 0.87
C ARG A 28 -0.29 -4.24 1.11
N SER A 29 -1.44 -3.72 0.69
CA SER A 29 -2.71 -4.47 0.63
C SER A 29 -3.77 -3.82 -0.26
N GLY A 30 -4.87 -4.53 -0.48
CA GLY A 30 -6.17 -3.95 -0.81
C GLY A 30 -6.83 -3.30 0.40
N TYR A 31 -8.06 -2.80 0.24
CA TYR A 31 -8.76 -2.13 1.31
C TYR A 31 -9.00 -3.10 2.48
N PRO A 32 -8.51 -2.77 3.70
CA PRO A 32 -8.73 -3.62 4.86
C PRO A 32 -10.17 -3.49 5.38
N ASN A 33 -10.73 -4.60 5.83
CA ASN A 33 -12.05 -4.69 6.45
C ASN A 33 -11.93 -5.03 7.94
N ILE A 34 -13.06 -5.01 8.66
CA ILE A 34 -13.14 -5.30 10.11
C ILE A 34 -12.50 -6.65 10.45
N THR A 35 -12.72 -7.66 9.60
CA THR A 35 -12.15 -9.01 9.77
C THR A 35 -10.61 -9.04 9.69
N ASN A 36 -9.99 -8.01 9.12
CA ASN A 36 -8.53 -7.92 9.01
C ASN A 36 -7.89 -7.15 10.16
N LEU A 37 -8.68 -6.45 10.98
CA LEU A 37 -8.16 -5.61 12.06
C LEU A 37 -7.31 -6.39 13.08
N PRO A 38 -7.70 -7.61 13.52
CA PRO A 38 -6.85 -8.40 14.41
C PRO A 38 -5.47 -8.70 13.80
N PHE A 39 -5.44 -9.06 12.52
CA PHE A 39 -4.19 -9.31 11.79
C PHE A 39 -3.31 -8.05 11.70
N LEU A 40 -3.91 -6.89 11.38
CA LEU A 40 -3.19 -5.61 11.28
C LEU A 40 -2.74 -5.10 12.65
N GLY A 41 -3.50 -5.35 13.71
CA GLY A 41 -3.16 -5.01 15.08
C GLY A 41 -1.82 -5.62 15.51
N LYS A 42 -1.57 -6.87 15.15
CA LYS A 42 -0.29 -7.56 15.43
C LYS A 42 0.91 -6.94 14.69
N ARG A 43 0.70 -6.15 13.64
CA ARG A 43 1.78 -5.47 12.89
C ARG A 43 2.21 -4.15 13.49
N ARG A 44 1.49 -3.64 14.50
CA ARG A 44 1.79 -2.37 15.19
C ARG A 44 2.11 -1.24 14.20
N LEU A 45 1.32 -1.17 13.13
CA LEU A 45 1.46 -0.15 12.09
C LEU A 45 1.43 1.22 12.74
N LYS A 46 2.29 2.14 12.32
CA LYS A 46 2.30 3.53 12.79
C LYS A 46 1.52 4.45 11.84
N SER A 47 1.51 4.12 10.56
CA SER A 47 0.82 4.91 9.53
C SER A 47 0.19 4.03 8.45
N ILE A 48 -0.79 4.61 7.75
CA ILE A 48 -1.46 3.98 6.61
C ILE A 48 -1.52 4.99 5.46
N ILE A 49 -1.05 4.59 4.28
CA ILE A 49 -1.10 5.38 3.05
C ILE A 49 -2.24 4.84 2.17
N SER A 50 -3.34 5.57 2.10
CA SER A 50 -4.50 5.25 1.27
C SER A 50 -4.45 6.03 -0.05
N ILE A 51 -4.20 5.36 -1.17
CA ILE A 51 -4.20 6.01 -2.49
C ILE A 51 -5.61 5.92 -3.11
N ARG A 52 -6.38 7.01 -2.98
CA ARG A 52 -7.69 7.22 -3.61
C ARG A 52 -7.66 8.50 -4.42
N THR A 53 -8.25 8.48 -5.61
CA THR A 53 -8.54 9.69 -6.38
C THR A 53 -10.03 9.98 -6.18
N THR A 54 -10.38 11.20 -5.79
CA THR A 54 -11.77 11.68 -5.70
C THR A 54 -11.96 12.71 -6.79
N SER A 55 -13.05 12.57 -7.57
CA SER A 55 -13.41 13.45 -8.69
C SER A 55 -13.77 14.89 -8.30
N SER A 56 -13.85 15.20 -7.01
CA SER A 56 -13.94 16.56 -6.50
C SER A 56 -12.79 16.86 -5.54
N SER A 57 -12.12 17.99 -5.81
CA SER A 57 -11.07 18.67 -5.02
C SER A 57 -9.77 17.88 -4.69
N SER A 58 -8.81 17.94 -5.62
CA SER A 58 -7.41 18.37 -5.38
C SER A 58 -6.83 18.19 -3.97
N SER A 59 -6.91 16.97 -3.41
CA SER A 59 -6.27 16.66 -2.14
C SER A 59 -6.04 15.16 -2.04
N ALA A 60 -4.84 14.72 -2.42
CA ALA A 60 -4.30 13.48 -1.89
C ALA A 60 -4.23 13.59 -0.37
N ARG A 61 -5.26 13.10 0.31
CA ARG A 61 -5.25 13.01 1.77
C ARG A 61 -4.31 11.89 2.16
N THR A 62 -3.04 12.24 2.34
CA THR A 62 -2.11 11.45 3.14
C THR A 62 -2.52 11.62 4.61
N ARG A 63 -3.63 10.99 5.00
CA ARG A 63 -4.09 10.97 6.38
C ARG A 63 -3.28 9.89 7.10
N SER A 64 -2.22 10.30 7.81
CA SER A 64 -1.71 9.51 8.93
C SER A 64 -2.80 9.52 9.99
N LEU A 65 -3.63 8.47 10.03
CA LEU A 65 -4.59 8.29 11.11
C LEU A 65 -4.63 6.83 11.50
N PHE A 66 -4.15 6.56 12.72
CA PHE A 66 -4.93 5.72 13.60
C PHE A 66 -6.28 6.39 13.84
N SER A 67 -7.32 5.81 13.28
CA SER A 67 -8.65 5.91 13.85
C SER A 67 -9.37 4.62 13.50
N THR A 68 -9.62 3.83 14.54
CA THR A 68 -10.47 2.63 14.57
C THR A 68 -11.92 2.90 14.19
N SER A 69 -12.25 4.09 13.63
CA SER A 69 -13.60 4.53 13.30
C SER A 69 -13.77 5.12 11.88
N ALA A 70 -12.77 5.04 11.00
CA ALA A 70 -12.90 5.53 9.60
C ALA A 70 -13.03 4.38 8.58
N LEU A 71 -13.83 3.37 8.92
CA LEU A 71 -14.29 2.32 8.02
C LEU A 71 -15.67 2.69 7.47
N MET A 72 -15.75 3.68 6.59
CA MET A 72 -16.91 3.86 5.70
C MET A 72 -16.64 5.03 4.76
N GLU A 73 -16.28 4.71 3.52
CA GLU A 73 -16.98 5.25 2.35
C GLU A 73 -16.44 4.58 1.09
N THR A 74 -17.21 3.62 0.61
CA THR A 74 -17.10 3.08 -0.73
C THR A 74 -17.75 4.07 -1.70
N ARG A 75 -16.95 4.83 -2.46
CA ARG A 75 -17.41 5.37 -3.74
C ARG A 75 -16.59 4.76 -4.87
N ARG A 76 -17.33 4.11 -5.78
CA ARG A 76 -16.83 3.48 -7.01
C ARG A 76 -16.52 4.59 -8.00
N GLU A 77 -15.30 4.65 -8.53
CA GLU A 77 -15.09 5.25 -9.84
C GLU A 77 -14.04 4.47 -10.65
N PRO A 78 -14.32 4.21 -11.93
CA PRO A 78 -13.41 3.52 -12.81
C PRO A 78 -12.65 4.55 -13.67
N PHE A 79 -11.37 4.29 -13.95
CA PHE A 79 -10.64 4.93 -15.05
C PHE A 79 -10.16 6.39 -14.89
N VAL A 80 -9.69 6.81 -13.72
CA VAL A 80 -8.91 8.06 -13.62
C VAL A 80 -7.42 7.73 -13.53
N ASP A 81 -6.62 8.40 -14.36
CA ASP A 81 -5.15 8.35 -14.29
C ASP A 81 -4.67 8.71 -12.89
N ILE A 82 -3.56 8.10 -12.48
CA ILE A 82 -2.96 8.39 -11.18
C ILE A 82 -2.12 9.65 -11.36
N PRO A 83 -2.52 10.79 -10.78
CA PRO A 83 -1.75 12.01 -10.95
C PRO A 83 -0.40 11.86 -10.24
N GLU A 84 0.67 12.29 -10.91
CA GLU A 84 2.05 12.02 -10.50
C GLU A 84 2.39 12.64 -9.14
N ASP A 85 1.89 13.85 -8.87
CA ASP A 85 2.02 14.57 -7.61
C ASP A 85 1.57 13.75 -6.41
N VAL A 86 0.49 12.97 -6.56
CA VAL A 86 -0.03 12.09 -5.51
C VAL A 86 0.92 10.93 -5.22
N ILE A 87 1.52 10.34 -6.26
CA ILE A 87 2.54 9.30 -6.09
C ILE A 87 3.80 9.90 -5.45
N ARG A 88 4.22 11.09 -5.86
CA ARG A 88 5.38 11.78 -5.29
C ARG A 88 5.20 12.07 -3.80
N LEU A 89 4.03 12.58 -3.41
CA LEU A 89 3.70 12.83 -2.00
C LEU A 89 3.65 11.53 -1.20
N ALA A 90 3.00 10.49 -1.74
CA ALA A 90 2.93 9.20 -1.08
C ALA A 90 4.32 8.58 -0.90
N LEU A 91 5.18 8.68 -1.92
CA LEU A 91 6.56 8.19 -1.88
C LEU A 91 7.40 8.96 -0.87
N LYS A 92 7.24 10.28 -0.77
CA LYS A 92 7.90 11.10 0.25
C LYS A 92 7.54 10.64 1.67
N ASN A 93 6.25 10.40 1.94
CA ASN A 93 5.81 9.89 3.24
C ASN A 93 6.28 8.46 3.50
N LEU A 94 6.36 7.64 2.45
CA LEU A 94 6.84 6.27 2.52
C LEU A 94 8.35 6.16 2.81
N LEU A 95 9.13 7.16 2.40
CA LEU A 95 10.58 7.23 2.64
C LEU A 95 10.93 7.80 4.03
N ASP A 96 9.98 8.40 4.74
CA ASP A 96 10.23 8.95 6.07
C ASP A 96 10.20 7.83 7.13
N PRO A 97 11.35 7.51 7.79
CA PRO A 97 11.45 6.47 8.82
C PRO A 97 10.47 6.70 9.99
N GLY A 98 10.10 7.95 10.24
CA GLY A 98 9.13 8.33 11.26
C GLY A 98 7.74 7.75 11.02
N ASN A 99 7.42 7.31 9.82
CA ASN A 99 6.11 6.73 9.48
C ASN A 99 6.05 5.21 9.58
N HIS A 100 7.17 4.52 9.80
CA HIS A 100 7.22 3.06 9.82
C HIS A 100 6.84 2.49 11.20
N PRO A 101 6.21 1.29 11.25
CA PRO A 101 5.80 0.47 10.12
C PRO A 101 4.56 1.01 9.39
N VAL A 102 4.55 0.97 8.05
CA VAL A 102 3.51 1.61 7.22
C VAL A 102 2.77 0.60 6.35
N LEU A 103 1.46 0.76 6.21
CA LEU A 103 0.62 0.00 5.28
C LEU A 103 0.18 0.88 4.11
N ILE A 104 0.54 0.48 2.90
CA ILE A 104 0.04 1.09 1.66
C ILE A 104 -1.17 0.32 1.19
N HIS A 105 -2.28 1.00 0.88
CA HIS A 105 -3.41 0.36 0.22
C HIS A 105 -4.13 1.26 -0.78
N CYS A 106 -4.89 0.61 -1.65
CA CYS A 106 -5.91 1.28 -2.45
C CYS A 106 -7.25 0.52 -2.31
N ASN A 107 -7.94 0.23 -3.41
CA ASN A 107 -9.14 -0.61 -3.38
C ASN A 107 -8.76 -2.11 -3.37
N LYS A 108 -8.08 -2.58 -4.42
CA LYS A 108 -7.68 -4.00 -4.55
C LYS A 108 -6.19 -4.25 -4.33
N GLY A 109 -5.41 -3.22 -4.01
CA GLY A 109 -3.96 -3.34 -3.84
C GLY A 109 -3.22 -3.69 -5.14
N LYS A 110 -3.77 -3.31 -6.30
CA LYS A 110 -3.28 -3.66 -7.64
C LYS A 110 -2.60 -2.48 -8.32
N HIS A 111 -3.38 -1.63 -8.99
CA HIS A 111 -2.91 -0.52 -9.84
C HIS A 111 -2.16 0.56 -9.04
N ARG A 112 -2.89 1.40 -8.29
CA ARG A 112 -2.30 2.52 -7.52
C ARG A 112 -1.21 2.10 -6.55
N THR A 113 -1.47 1.07 -5.76
CA THR A 113 -0.49 0.49 -4.85
C THR A 113 0.71 -0.07 -5.62
N GLY A 114 0.47 -0.71 -6.76
CA GLY A 114 1.51 -1.24 -7.63
C GLY A 114 2.41 -0.14 -8.22
N CYS A 115 1.83 0.97 -8.71
CA CYS A 115 2.60 2.10 -9.21
C CYS A 115 3.50 2.70 -8.11
N LEU A 116 2.96 2.94 -6.90
CA LEU A 116 3.77 3.46 -5.80
C LEU A 116 4.91 2.50 -5.41
N VAL A 117 4.62 1.20 -5.31
CA VAL A 117 5.62 0.17 -5.02
C VAL A 117 6.66 0.10 -6.14
N GLY A 118 6.26 0.17 -7.40
CA GLY A 118 7.18 0.18 -8.52
C GLY A 118 8.08 1.42 -8.56
N CYS A 119 7.56 2.60 -8.22
CA CYS A 119 8.38 3.81 -8.04
C CYS A 119 9.39 3.64 -6.89
N LEU A 120 8.99 3.00 -5.78
CA LEU A 120 9.92 2.63 -4.71
C LEU A 120 11.01 1.68 -5.21
N ARG A 121 10.66 0.61 -5.96
CA ARG A 121 11.65 -0.32 -6.53
C ARG A 121 12.61 0.37 -7.50
N LYS A 122 12.12 1.33 -8.27
CA LYS A 122 12.95 2.16 -9.16
C LYS A 122 13.95 2.99 -8.38
N LEU A 123 13.57 3.56 -7.23
CA LEU A 123 14.50 4.21 -6.31
C LEU A 123 15.54 3.23 -5.74
N GLN A 124 15.13 2.01 -5.46
CA GLN A 124 16.00 0.91 -5.04
C GLN A 124 16.87 0.34 -6.18
N ARG A 125 16.84 0.97 -7.37
CA ARG A 125 17.64 0.60 -8.55
C ARG A 125 17.36 -0.81 -9.08
N TRP A 126 16.13 -1.30 -8.90
CA TRP A 126 15.70 -2.53 -9.56
C TRP A 126 15.61 -2.33 -11.08
N SER A 127 15.80 -3.40 -11.85
CA SER A 127 15.57 -3.38 -13.29
C SER A 127 14.08 -3.24 -13.60
N LEU A 128 13.72 -2.56 -14.70
CA LEU A 128 12.32 -2.42 -15.12
C LEU A 128 11.63 -3.79 -15.29
N THR A 129 12.37 -4.80 -15.76
CA THR A 129 11.87 -6.18 -15.86
C THR A 129 11.41 -6.72 -14.51
N ALA A 130 12.22 -6.58 -13.46
CA ALA A 130 11.86 -7.04 -12.11
C ALA A 130 10.70 -6.23 -11.51
N ILE A 131 10.67 -4.92 -11.76
CA ILE A 131 9.59 -4.03 -11.33
C ILE A 131 8.25 -4.45 -11.96
N PHE A 132 8.25 -4.68 -13.27
CA PHE A 132 7.05 -5.08 -14.00
C PHE A 132 6.60 -6.48 -13.62
N ASP A 133 7.52 -7.41 -13.36
CA ASP A 133 7.18 -8.74 -12.87
C ASP A 133 6.48 -8.68 -11.50
N GLU A 134 7.04 -7.94 -10.55
CA GLU A 134 6.41 -7.73 -9.23
C GLU A 134 5.01 -7.10 -9.39
N TYR A 135 4.89 -6.05 -10.21
CA TYR A 135 3.59 -5.42 -10.49
C TYR A 135 2.57 -6.41 -11.07
N ARG A 136 2.96 -7.19 -12.09
CA ARG A 136 2.08 -8.16 -12.76
C ARG A 136 1.62 -9.25 -11.79
N ARG A 137 2.51 -9.73 -10.92
CA ARG A 137 2.19 -10.71 -9.88
C ARG A 137 1.04 -10.25 -8.98
N PHE A 138 1.02 -8.98 -8.57
CA PHE A 138 -0.06 -8.44 -7.72
C PHE A 138 -1.30 -8.00 -8.50
N ALA A 139 -1.14 -7.54 -9.75
CA ALA A 139 -2.26 -7.16 -10.61
C ALA A 139 -3.08 -8.38 -11.08
N GLY A 140 -2.41 -9.53 -11.29
CA GLY A 140 -3.03 -10.76 -11.81
C GLY A 140 -3.65 -10.53 -13.18
N THR A 141 -4.88 -10.98 -13.40
CA THR A 141 -5.60 -10.82 -14.68
C THR A 141 -5.97 -9.38 -15.04
N LYS A 142 -5.67 -8.39 -14.19
CA LYS A 142 -6.05 -6.98 -14.38
C LYS A 142 -4.84 -6.06 -14.60
N VAL A 143 -3.78 -6.56 -15.22
CA VAL A 143 -2.60 -5.76 -15.60
C VAL A 143 -3.01 -4.60 -16.50
N ARG A 144 -2.44 -3.41 -16.26
CA ARG A 144 -2.57 -2.25 -17.14
C ARG A 144 -1.19 -1.89 -17.70
N MET A 145 -1.13 -1.61 -19.00
CA MET A 145 0.11 -1.13 -19.62
C MET A 145 0.43 0.31 -19.21
N LEU A 146 -0.59 1.15 -19.03
CA LEU A 146 -0.43 2.53 -18.56
C LEU A 146 0.28 2.61 -17.20
N ASP A 147 0.00 1.68 -16.28
CA ASP A 147 0.68 1.63 -14.99
C ASP A 147 2.19 1.33 -15.16
N GLN A 148 2.55 0.42 -16.07
CA GLN A 148 3.95 0.08 -16.39
C GLN A 148 4.67 1.24 -17.06
N GLN A 149 4.02 1.89 -18.03
CA GLN A 149 4.53 3.09 -18.68
C GLN A 149 4.73 4.23 -17.66
N PHE A 150 3.81 4.41 -16.72
CA PHE A 150 3.96 5.38 -15.64
C PHE A 150 5.20 5.08 -14.79
N MET A 151 5.39 3.83 -14.36
CA MET A 151 6.58 3.42 -13.59
C MET A 151 7.89 3.66 -14.38
N GLU A 152 7.87 3.40 -15.69
CA GLU A 152 9.01 3.63 -16.59
C GLU A 152 9.36 5.11 -16.73
N LEU A 153 8.36 5.98 -16.90
CA LEU A 153 8.56 7.41 -17.12
C LEU A 153 8.74 8.22 -15.84
N PHE A 154 8.32 7.70 -14.68
CA PHE A 154 8.39 8.42 -13.41
C PHE A 154 9.81 8.86 -13.04
N ASP A 155 10.05 10.16 -12.92
CA ASP A 155 11.37 10.67 -12.56
C ASP A 155 11.65 10.55 -11.06
N VAL A 156 12.68 9.76 -10.75
CA VAL A 156 13.15 9.49 -9.38
C VAL A 156 14.28 10.43 -8.94
N SER A 157 14.80 11.28 -9.83
CA SER A 157 15.95 12.15 -9.56
C SER A 157 15.78 13.00 -8.31
N SER A 158 14.56 13.53 -8.10
CA SER A 158 14.19 14.39 -6.97
C SER A 158 14.22 13.72 -5.60
N PHE A 159 14.35 12.39 -5.54
CA PHE A 159 14.38 11.62 -4.28
C PHE A 159 15.78 11.11 -3.92
N ARG A 160 16.79 11.34 -4.77
CA ARG A 160 18.16 10.81 -4.59
C ARG A 160 18.89 11.32 -3.34
N GLY A 161 18.37 12.33 -2.64
CA GLY A 161 18.89 12.82 -1.35
C GLY A 161 18.09 12.38 -0.11
N LEU A 162 16.99 11.65 -0.29
CA LEU A 162 16.10 11.21 0.79
C LEU A 162 16.31 9.74 1.18
N THR A 163 17.16 9.03 0.46
CA THR A 163 17.52 7.63 0.74
C THR A 163 18.88 7.63 1.44
N ARG A 164 18.91 7.26 2.72
CA ARG A 164 20.13 6.96 3.48
C ARG A 164 20.32 5.46 3.55
#